data_AF-A0A0Q9TQM6-F1
#
_entry.id   AF-A0A0Q9TQM6-F1
#
_cell.length_a   1.000
_cell.length_b   1.000
_cell.length_c   1.000
_cell.angle_alpha   90.00
_cell.angle_beta   90.00
_cell.angle_gamma   90.00
#
_symmetry.space_group_name_H-M   'P 1'
#
loop_
_entity.id
_entity.type
_entity.pdbx_description
1 polymer ?
#
loop_
_entity_poly.entity_id
_entity_poly.type
_entity_poly.pdbx_seq_one_letter_code
_entity_poly.pdbx_strand_id
1 'polypeptide(L)'
;MHHVREASLVPGQTVLPAAQRETLYVYGQQVGSGNINIRPSDLGITTKNYIGRSQFSDPYLDGRVDDFRIYNSALTAQEVTAVMNE
;
A
#
# COMPACT_ATOMS: atom_id res chain seq x y z
N MET A 1 -6.93 24.14 26.93
CA MET A 1 -8.14 23.29 26.92
C MET A 1 -8.11 22.45 25.64
N HIS A 2 -7.71 21.18 25.71
CA HIS A 2 -7.75 20.26 24.57
C HIS A 2 -9.13 19.61 24.56
N HIS A 3 -9.93 19.93 23.54
CA HIS A 3 -11.22 19.28 23.30
C HIS A 3 -10.94 17.90 22.69
N VAL A 4 -11.04 16.85 23.51
CA VAL A 4 -11.09 15.47 23.02
C VAL A 4 -12.50 15.26 22.46
N ARG A 5 -12.62 15.10 21.14
CA ARG A 5 -13.89 14.71 20.51
C ARG A 5 -13.99 13.19 20.59
N GLU A 6 -14.70 12.68 21.59
CA GLU A 6 -15.11 11.27 21.59
C GLU A 6 -16.19 11.08 20.51
N ALA A 7 -15.88 10.26 19.51
CA ALA A 7 -16.86 9.85 18.51
C ALA A 7 -17.83 8.85 19.16
N SER A 8 -19.04 9.28 19.47
CA SER A 8 -20.11 8.40 19.95
C SER A 8 -20.56 7.49 18.81
N LEU A 9 -20.20 6.20 18.88
CA LEU A 9 -20.67 5.18 17.94
C LEU A 9 -22.11 4.79 18.31
N VAL A 10 -23.03 4.83 17.34
CA VAL A 10 -24.41 4.37 17.54
C VAL A 10 -24.49 2.83 17.45
N PRO A 11 -25.33 2.17 18.28
CA PRO A 11 -25.55 0.72 18.19
C PRO A 11 -26.00 0.33 16.78
N GLY A 12 -25.23 -0.55 16.12
CA GLY A 12 -25.47 -0.99 14.74
C GLY A 12 -24.54 -0.35 13.70
N GLN A 13 -23.68 0.61 14.06
CA GLN A 13 -22.57 1.00 13.20
C GLN A 13 -21.41 0.00 13.34
N THR A 14 -21.19 -0.80 12.31
CA THR A 14 -19.90 -1.47 12.13
C THR A 14 -18.84 -0.39 11.91
N VAL A 15 -17.94 -0.21 12.86
CA VAL A 15 -16.68 0.50 12.61
C VAL A 15 -15.90 -0.36 11.63
N LEU A 16 -16.02 -0.06 10.34
CA LEU A 16 -15.06 -0.56 9.38
C LEU A 16 -13.68 -0.07 9.84
N PRO A 17 -12.63 -0.90 9.82
CA PRO A 17 -11.27 -0.41 9.99
C PRO A 17 -11.12 0.82 9.10
N ALA A 18 -10.54 1.91 9.62
CA ALA A 18 -10.28 3.10 8.82
C ALA A 18 -9.71 2.63 7.47
N ALA A 19 -10.42 2.95 6.38
CA ALA A 19 -10.05 2.48 5.05
C ALA A 19 -8.56 2.77 4.86
N GLN A 20 -7.77 1.72 4.62
CA GLN A 20 -6.38 1.93 4.28
C GLN A 20 -6.36 2.47 2.87
N ARG A 21 -5.46 3.42 2.59
CA ARG A 21 -5.37 4.02 1.27
C ARG A 21 -4.17 3.44 0.56
N GLU A 22 -4.40 2.86 -0.61
CA GLU A 22 -3.32 2.56 -1.55
C GLU A 22 -3.04 3.80 -2.40
N THR A 23 -1.77 4.02 -2.72
CA THR A 23 -1.35 5.14 -3.58
C THR A 23 -0.27 4.64 -4.53
N LEU A 24 -0.46 4.92 -5.83
CA LEU A 24 0.52 4.58 -6.86
C LEU A 24 1.27 5.84 -7.28
N TYR A 25 2.59 5.77 -7.26
CA TYR A 25 3.50 6.82 -7.70
C TYR A 25 4.27 6.39 -8.95
N VAL A 26 4.42 7.29 -9.91
CA VAL A 26 5.29 7.14 -11.09
C VAL A 26 6.14 8.40 -11.20
N TYR A 27 7.47 8.25 -11.26
CA TYR A 27 8.42 9.37 -11.20
C TYR A 27 8.16 10.34 -10.04
N GLY A 28 7.84 9.80 -8.86
CA GLY A 28 7.52 10.57 -7.65
C GLY A 28 6.15 11.26 -7.65
N GLN A 29 5.40 11.20 -8.75
CA GLN A 29 4.07 11.80 -8.86
C GLN A 29 2.97 10.78 -8.59
N GLN A 30 1.99 11.14 -7.76
CA GLN A 30 0.82 10.29 -7.55
C GLN A 30 -0.01 10.20 -8.83
N VAL A 31 -0.21 8.99 -9.34
CA VAL A 31 -1.02 8.71 -10.54
C VAL A 31 -2.31 7.97 -10.24
N GLY A 32 -2.46 7.45 -9.02
CA GLY A 32 -3.65 6.71 -8.61
C GLY A 32 -3.73 6.55 -7.11
N SER A 33 -4.95 6.31 -6.63
CA SER A 33 -5.19 5.94 -5.24
C SER A 33 -6.55 5.29 -5.07
N GLY A 34 -6.67 4.40 -4.09
CA GLY A 34 -7.88 3.63 -3.83
C GLY A 34 -8.07 3.38 -2.34
N ASN A 35 -9.28 2.95 -1.98
CA ASN A 35 -9.55 2.43 -0.64
C ASN A 35 -9.30 0.91 -0.66
N ILE A 36 -8.50 0.42 0.27
CA ILE A 36 -8.26 -1.00 0.49
C ILE A 36 -8.72 -1.39 1.90
N ASN A 37 -9.44 -2.51 1.98
CA ASN A 37 -10.02 -3.02 3.21
C ASN A 37 -9.26 -4.22 3.79
N ILE A 38 -8.15 -4.61 3.15
CA ILE A 38 -7.27 -5.72 3.54
C ILE A 38 -5.88 -5.11 3.81
N ARG A 39 -5.31 -5.41 4.98
CA ARG A 39 -3.96 -4.99 5.33
C ARG A 39 -2.93 -5.97 4.75
N PRO A 40 -1.69 -5.53 4.45
CA PRO A 40 -0.64 -6.47 4.06
C PRO A 40 -0.42 -7.61 5.06
N SER A 41 -0.60 -7.36 6.36
CA SER A 41 -0.51 -8.39 7.41
C SER A 41 -1.60 -9.47 7.31
N ASP A 42 -2.75 -9.12 6.74
CA ASP A 42 -3.91 -10.03 6.64
C ASP A 42 -3.70 -11.09 5.54
N LEU A 43 -2.69 -10.90 4.68
CA LEU A 43 -2.30 -11.88 3.64
C LEU A 43 -1.65 -13.14 4.23
N GLY A 44 -1.19 -13.10 5.49
CA GLY A 44 -0.52 -14.22 6.14
C GLY A 44 0.81 -14.61 5.48
N ILE A 45 1.10 -15.89 5.44
CA ILE A 45 2.33 -16.42 4.82
C ILE A 45 2.10 -16.58 3.31
N THR A 46 2.82 -15.78 2.51
CA THR A 46 2.76 -15.84 1.05
C THR A 46 3.93 -16.65 0.48
N THR A 47 3.65 -17.57 -0.44
CA THR A 47 4.67 -18.45 -1.07
C THR A 47 4.91 -18.16 -2.55
N LYS A 48 4.16 -17.21 -3.13
CA LYS A 48 4.19 -16.86 -4.57
C LYS A 48 4.47 -15.37 -4.78
N ASN A 49 5.53 -14.87 -4.16
CA ASN A 49 5.97 -13.48 -4.32
C ASN A 49 7.02 -13.43 -5.44
N TYR A 50 6.63 -12.99 -6.63
CA TYR A 50 7.51 -12.95 -7.78
C TYR A 50 7.67 -11.53 -8.32
N ILE A 51 8.86 -11.23 -8.85
CA ILE A 51 9.14 -10.02 -9.62
C ILE A 51 9.32 -10.44 -11.08
N GLY A 52 8.60 -9.81 -12.01
CA GLY A 52 8.68 -10.10 -13.44
C GLY A 52 8.06 -11.43 -13.89
N ARG A 53 7.24 -12.08 -13.06
CA ARG A 53 6.54 -13.34 -13.36
C ARG A 53 5.11 -13.32 -12.84
N SER A 54 4.15 -13.83 -13.61
CA SER A 54 2.76 -14.03 -13.19
C SER A 54 2.58 -15.29 -12.31
N GLN A 55 1.55 -15.28 -11.47
CA GLN A 55 1.08 -16.48 -10.77
C GLN A 55 0.30 -17.46 -11.68
N PHE A 56 -0.10 -16.99 -12.87
CA PHE A 56 -0.76 -17.74 -13.93
C PHE A 56 0.22 -18.06 -15.07
N SER A 57 -0.28 -18.65 -16.16
CA SER A 57 0.54 -19.04 -17.32
C SER A 57 0.78 -17.88 -18.30
N ASP A 58 1.16 -16.71 -17.80
CA ASP A 58 1.48 -15.55 -18.63
C ASP A 58 2.99 -15.51 -18.95
N PRO A 59 3.39 -14.85 -20.05
CA PRO A 59 4.81 -14.61 -20.34
C PRO A 59 5.52 -13.87 -19.19
N TYR A 60 6.83 -14.08 -19.09
CA TYR A 60 7.67 -13.28 -18.20
C TYR A 60 7.73 -11.82 -18.66
N LEU A 61 8.02 -10.92 -17.72
CA LEU A 61 8.34 -9.54 -18.03
C LEU A 61 9.51 -9.50 -19.02
N ASP A 62 9.29 -8.89 -20.19
CA ASP A 62 10.34 -8.57 -21.15
C ASP A 62 10.95 -7.20 -20.78
N GLY A 63 11.79 -7.20 -19.76
CA GLY A 63 12.35 -5.98 -19.19
C GLY A 63 13.36 -6.25 -18.08
N ARG A 64 13.95 -5.17 -17.57
CA ARG A 64 14.89 -5.21 -16.45
C ARG A 64 14.27 -4.50 -15.25
N VAL A 65 14.44 -5.10 -14.08
CA VAL A 65 14.08 -4.51 -12.79
C VAL A 65 15.38 -4.39 -12.01
N ASP A 66 15.60 -3.23 -11.42
CA ASP A 66 16.72 -2.95 -10.52
C ASP A 66 16.19 -2.28 -9.25
N ASP A 67 16.97 -2.35 -8.18
CA ASP A 67 16.76 -1.61 -6.93
C ASP A 67 15.38 -1.79 -6.28
N PHE A 68 14.91 -3.03 -6.22
CA PHE A 68 13.63 -3.36 -5.60
C PHE A 68 13.72 -3.32 -4.07
N ARG A 69 12.85 -2.51 -3.44
CA ARG A 69 12.80 -2.29 -1.99
C ARG A 69 11.42 -2.57 -1.42
N ILE A 70 11.37 -3.17 -0.23
CA ILE A 70 10.14 -3.35 0.56
C ILE A 70 10.33 -2.66 1.91
N TYR A 71 9.35 -1.84 2.29
CA TYR A 71 9.31 -1.16 3.59
C TYR A 71 8.24 -1.79 4.48
N ASN A 72 8.46 -1.76 5.80
CA ASN A 72 7.50 -2.26 6.78
C ASN A 72 6.43 -1.22 7.18
N SER A 73 6.43 -0.06 6.53
CA SER A 73 5.49 1.03 6.72
C SER A 73 5.12 1.66 5.38
N ALA A 74 3.97 2.35 5.35
CA ALA A 74 3.61 3.19 4.22
C ALA A 74 4.52 4.44 4.21
N LEU A 75 5.15 4.72 3.07
CA LEU A 75 5.94 5.93 2.89
C LEU A 75 5.05 7.14 2.63
N THR A 76 5.45 8.28 3.14
CA THR A 76 4.92 9.59 2.77
C THR A 76 5.36 10.00 1.36
N ALA A 77 4.68 10.98 0.75
CA ALA A 77 5.07 11.49 -0.58
C ALA A 77 6.51 12.04 -0.61
N GLN A 78 6.96 12.64 0.49
CA GLN A 78 8.32 13.14 0.64
C GLN A 78 9.33 11.99 0.69
N GLU A 79 9.05 10.92 1.45
CA GLU A 79 9.91 9.74 1.52
C GLU A 79 10.00 9.01 0.18
N VAL A 80 8.89 8.90 -0.57
CA VAL A 80 8.89 8.35 -1.94
C VAL A 80 9.84 9.12 -2.85
N THR A 81 9.83 10.46 -2.75
CA THR A 81 10.74 11.30 -3.55
C THR A 81 12.19 11.12 -3.11
N ALA A 82 12.44 10.96 -1.80
CA ALA A 82 13.79 10.75 -1.29
C ALA A 82 14.41 9.45 -1.81
N VAL A 83 13.69 8.33 -1.71
CA VAL A 83 14.20 7.01 -2.11
C VAL A 83 14.33 6.83 -3.62
N MET A 84 13.62 7.64 -4.42
CA MET A 84 13.76 7.69 -5.88
C MET A 84 15.08 8.34 -6.32
N ASN A 85 15.66 9.22 -5.49
CA ASN A 85 16.84 10.01 -5.83
C ASN A 85 18.15 9.42 -5.25
N GLU A 86 18.09 8.24 -4.63
CA GLU A 86 19.27 7.44 -4.26
C GLU A 86 19.86 6.75 -5.49
#